data_AF-A0A3P1SIT9-F1
#
_entry.id   AF-A0A3P1SIT9-F1
#
_cell.length_a   1.000
_cell.length_b   1.000
_cell.length_c   1.000
_cell.angle_alpha   90.00
_cell.angle_beta   90.00
_cell.angle_gamma   90.00
#
_symmetry.space_group_name_H-M   'P 1'
#
loop_
_entity.id
_entity.type
_entity.pdbx_description
1 polymer ?
#
loop_
_entity_poly.entity_id
_entity_poly.type
_entity_poly.pdbx_seq_one_letter_code
_entity_poly.pdbx_strand_id
1 'polypeptide(L)'
;MTDTDWIERAYQVFNGARPDHFTDFRHCDECAEHDQTLIGHDRDSIGLDQLGHPSWDPLCFCSAEGKRYYMPALIRLTLNSLYDEPYLDQFLFHLADFGNDNALLVLCNRQQRQFITGFLSYLIDQHSEQLDRINLADELLTVYQIWSGD
;
A
#
# COMPACT_ATOMS: atom_id res chain seq x y z
N MET A 1 14.01 6.31 13.40
CA MET A 1 14.00 6.16 11.93
C MET A 1 13.31 7.37 11.37
N THR A 2 13.86 7.95 10.32
CA THR A 2 13.24 9.01 9.52
C THR A 2 12.32 8.42 8.46
N ASP A 3 11.53 9.25 7.80
CA ASP A 3 10.71 8.85 6.64
C ASP A 3 11.56 8.18 5.54
N THR A 4 12.74 8.73 5.26
CA THR A 4 13.69 8.17 4.30
C THR A 4 14.17 6.77 4.70
N ASP A 5 14.45 6.55 6.00
CA ASP A 5 14.84 5.22 6.50
C ASP A 5 13.73 4.17 6.27
N TRP A 6 12.45 4.57 6.41
CA TRP A 6 11.31 3.69 6.16
C TRP A 6 11.17 3.33 4.68
N ILE A 7 11.33 4.31 3.79
CA ILE A 7 11.29 4.10 2.35
C ILE A 7 12.39 3.13 1.92
N GLU A 8 13.64 3.40 2.28
CA GLU A 8 14.78 2.54 1.92
C GLU A 8 14.60 1.11 2.43
N ARG A 9 14.13 0.96 3.66
CA ARG A 9 13.86 -0.35 4.25
C ARG A 9 12.69 -1.06 3.56
N ALA A 10 11.66 -0.34 3.09
CA ALA A 10 10.57 -0.94 2.32
C ALA A 10 11.12 -1.61 1.05
N TYR A 11 12.00 -0.94 0.30
CA TYR A 11 12.65 -1.52 -0.89
C TYR A 11 13.47 -2.77 -0.58
N GLN A 12 14.12 -2.83 0.58
CA GLN A 12 14.87 -4.01 1.01
C GLN A 12 13.94 -5.17 1.38
N VAL A 13 12.87 -4.91 2.15
CA VAL A 13 11.96 -5.94 2.67
C VAL A 13 11.01 -6.48 1.60
N PHE A 14 10.58 -5.64 0.67
CA PHE A 14 9.68 -5.99 -0.43
C PHE A 14 10.45 -6.13 -1.76
N ASN A 15 11.67 -6.66 -1.68
CA ASN A 15 12.43 -6.99 -2.88
C ASN A 15 11.91 -8.28 -3.52
N GLY A 16 10.92 -8.16 -4.40
CA GLY A 16 10.30 -9.25 -5.13
C GLY A 16 10.39 -9.09 -6.65
N ALA A 17 10.18 -10.18 -7.37
CA ALA A 17 10.04 -10.15 -8.81
C ALA A 17 8.79 -9.34 -9.20
N ARG A 18 8.91 -8.58 -10.29
CA ARG A 18 7.78 -7.90 -10.91
C ARG A 18 6.87 -8.94 -11.59
N PRO A 19 5.56 -8.94 -11.32
CA PRO A 19 4.61 -9.77 -12.07
C PRO A 19 4.56 -9.38 -13.56
N ASP A 20 4.29 -10.35 -14.43
CA ASP A 20 4.05 -10.08 -15.87
C ASP A 20 2.72 -9.32 -16.07
N HIS A 21 1.73 -9.60 -15.21
CA HIS A 21 0.43 -8.94 -15.14
C HIS A 21 0.05 -8.73 -13.67
N PHE A 22 -0.62 -7.62 -13.39
CA PHE A 22 -1.06 -7.19 -12.07
C PHE A 22 -2.53 -7.48 -11.83
N THR A 23 -3.38 -7.51 -12.87
CA THR A 23 -4.82 -7.80 -12.75
C THR A 23 -5.22 -9.04 -13.57
N ASP A 24 -6.49 -9.46 -13.48
CA ASP A 24 -7.08 -10.34 -14.51
C ASP A 24 -7.42 -9.51 -15.76
N PHE A 25 -6.39 -9.18 -16.54
CA PHE A 25 -6.49 -8.33 -17.74
C PHE A 25 -7.40 -8.90 -18.86
N ARG A 26 -7.90 -10.13 -18.71
CA ARG A 26 -8.82 -10.77 -19.67
C ARG A 26 -10.28 -10.73 -19.22
N HIS A 27 -10.56 -10.26 -18.00
CA HIS A 27 -11.90 -10.20 -17.44
C HIS A 27 -12.77 -9.13 -18.10
N CYS A 28 -12.29 -7.89 -18.18
CA CYS A 28 -12.97 -6.75 -18.81
C CYS A 28 -11.97 -5.66 -19.22
N ASP A 29 -12.44 -4.66 -19.96
CA ASP A 29 -11.63 -3.54 -20.45
C ASP A 29 -11.01 -2.72 -19.31
N GLU A 30 -11.73 -2.54 -18.20
CA GLU A 30 -11.24 -1.81 -17.01
C GLU A 30 -10.06 -2.54 -16.34
N CYS A 31 -10.15 -3.87 -16.17
CA CYS A 31 -9.03 -4.64 -15.66
C CYS A 31 -7.82 -4.57 -16.60
N ALA A 32 -8.03 -4.58 -17.92
CA ALA A 32 -6.96 -4.45 -18.90
C ALA A 32 -6.31 -3.06 -18.90
N GLU A 33 -7.09 -1.98 -18.74
CA GLU A 33 -6.60 -0.62 -18.60
C GLU A 33 -5.75 -0.46 -17.33
N HIS A 34 -6.25 -0.93 -16.20
CA HIS A 34 -5.52 -0.90 -14.93
C HIS A 34 -4.24 -1.73 -14.98
N ASP A 35 -4.27 -2.89 -15.63
CA ASP A 35 -3.06 -3.71 -15.86
C ASP A 35 -2.02 -2.95 -16.66
N GLN A 36 -2.42 -2.28 -17.75
CA GLN A 36 -1.53 -1.48 -18.58
C GLN A 36 -0.91 -0.32 -17.80
N THR A 37 -1.69 0.36 -16.96
CA THR A 37 -1.16 1.40 -16.06
C THR A 37 -0.09 0.84 -15.13
N LEU A 38 -0.34 -0.31 -14.49
CA LEU A 38 0.62 -0.96 -13.59
C LEU A 38 1.80 -1.60 -14.33
N ILE A 39 1.70 -1.91 -15.62
CA ILE A 39 2.83 -2.35 -16.46
C ILE A 39 3.64 -1.16 -16.98
N GLY A 40 2.99 0.00 -17.21
CA GLY A 40 3.65 1.21 -17.70
C GLY A 40 4.60 1.85 -16.69
N HIS A 41 4.40 1.58 -15.40
CA HIS A 41 5.17 2.16 -14.30
C HIS A 41 5.80 1.09 -13.43
N ASP A 42 6.89 1.41 -12.75
CA ASP A 42 7.49 0.55 -11.72
C ASP A 42 7.34 1.20 -10.33
N ARG A 43 7.83 0.51 -9.30
CA ARG A 43 7.76 0.98 -7.92
C ARG A 43 8.49 2.31 -7.67
N ASP A 44 9.46 2.67 -8.52
CA ASP A 44 10.21 3.92 -8.42
C ASP A 44 9.47 5.08 -9.10
N SER A 45 8.76 4.79 -10.21
CA SER A 45 8.14 5.79 -11.09
C SER A 45 6.64 5.99 -10.88
N ILE A 46 5.92 5.05 -10.28
CA ILE A 46 4.47 5.19 -10.06
C ILE A 46 4.16 6.30 -9.06
N GLY A 47 3.22 7.19 -9.42
CA GLY A 47 2.81 8.33 -8.61
C GLY A 47 1.30 8.39 -8.38
N LEU A 48 0.86 9.40 -7.62
CA LEU A 48 -0.57 9.66 -7.39
C LEU A 48 -1.33 9.91 -8.71
N ASP A 49 -0.69 10.54 -9.69
CA ASP A 49 -1.28 10.75 -11.03
C ASP A 49 -1.65 9.45 -11.75
N GLN A 50 -0.90 8.37 -11.52
CA GLN A 50 -1.17 7.05 -12.12
C GLN A 50 -2.16 6.23 -11.30
N LEU A 51 -2.10 6.35 -9.97
CA LEU A 51 -3.06 5.70 -9.07
C LEU A 51 -4.43 6.41 -9.09
N GLY A 52 -4.48 7.63 -9.62
CA GLY A 52 -5.70 8.35 -9.92
C GLY A 52 -6.53 8.67 -8.67
N HIS A 53 -7.81 8.90 -8.89
CA HIS A 53 -8.78 9.09 -7.82
C HIS A 53 -9.15 7.71 -7.21
N PRO A 54 -9.47 7.61 -5.91
CA PRO A 54 -9.89 6.35 -5.26
C PRO A 54 -10.95 5.54 -6.02
N SER A 55 -11.82 6.23 -6.77
CA SER A 55 -12.87 5.60 -7.58
C SER A 55 -12.37 4.94 -8.89
N TRP A 56 -11.09 5.09 -9.24
CA TRP A 56 -10.45 4.54 -10.44
C TRP A 56 -9.01 4.09 -10.15
N ASP A 57 -8.74 3.64 -8.91
CA ASP A 57 -7.42 3.18 -8.50
C ASP A 57 -7.11 1.79 -9.07
N PRO A 58 -6.08 1.64 -9.93
CA PRO A 58 -5.74 0.36 -10.52
C PRO A 58 -5.34 -0.72 -9.49
N LEU A 59 -4.95 -0.34 -8.27
CA LEU A 59 -4.64 -1.30 -7.20
C LEU A 59 -5.87 -2.01 -6.65
N CYS A 60 -7.09 -1.50 -6.86
CA CYS A 60 -8.33 -2.14 -6.43
C CYS A 60 -8.54 -3.52 -7.07
N PHE A 61 -8.06 -3.72 -8.29
CA PHE A 61 -8.14 -4.99 -9.03
C PHE A 61 -6.80 -5.72 -9.10
N CYS A 62 -5.78 -5.20 -8.40
CA CYS A 62 -4.45 -5.77 -8.41
C CYS A 62 -4.38 -7.03 -7.54
N SER A 63 -3.67 -8.05 -8.04
CA SER A 63 -3.33 -9.26 -7.30
C SER A 63 -2.52 -8.93 -6.04
N ALA A 64 -2.53 -9.86 -5.09
CA ALA A 64 -1.73 -9.75 -3.86
C ALA A 64 -0.23 -9.64 -4.18
N GLU A 65 0.26 -10.38 -5.19
CA GLU A 65 1.64 -10.32 -5.66
C GLU A 65 1.98 -8.93 -6.19
N GLY A 66 1.06 -8.33 -6.95
CA GLY A 66 1.21 -6.99 -7.48
C GLY A 66 1.22 -5.92 -6.39
N LYS A 67 0.28 -5.97 -5.42
CA LYS A 67 0.25 -5.09 -4.26
C LYS A 67 1.55 -5.21 -3.45
N ARG A 68 2.06 -6.45 -3.26
CA ARG A 68 3.34 -6.70 -2.59
C ARG A 68 4.54 -6.12 -3.34
N TYR A 69 4.55 -6.20 -4.67
CA TYR A 69 5.59 -5.59 -5.51
C TYR A 69 5.60 -4.06 -5.37
N TYR A 70 4.43 -3.44 -5.36
CA TYR A 70 4.27 -1.99 -5.25
C TYR A 70 4.42 -1.44 -3.83
N MET A 71 4.46 -2.29 -2.81
CA MET A 71 4.52 -1.86 -1.41
C MET A 71 5.56 -0.76 -1.12
N PRO A 72 6.81 -0.80 -1.64
CA PRO A 72 7.75 0.32 -1.45
C PRO A 72 7.25 1.66 -2.00
N ALA A 73 6.57 1.64 -3.14
CA ALA A 73 5.96 2.83 -3.72
C ALA A 73 4.82 3.35 -2.83
N LEU A 74 3.96 2.45 -2.32
CA LEU A 74 2.84 2.84 -1.45
C LEU A 74 3.34 3.50 -0.16
N ILE A 75 4.38 2.94 0.47
CA ILE A 75 5.03 3.54 1.64
C ILE A 75 5.58 4.94 1.32
N ARG A 76 6.29 5.08 0.20
CA ARG A 76 6.81 6.38 -0.26
C ARG A 76 5.70 7.39 -0.49
N LEU A 77 4.63 7.00 -1.17
CA LEU A 77 3.50 7.87 -1.48
C LEU A 77 2.77 8.31 -0.21
N THR A 78 2.52 7.38 0.73
CA THR A 78 1.93 7.69 2.04
C THR A 78 2.74 8.75 2.79
N LEU A 79 4.05 8.58 2.91
CA LEU A 79 4.90 9.53 3.63
C LEU A 79 5.02 10.88 2.91
N ASN A 80 5.21 10.87 1.59
CA ASN A 80 5.41 12.09 0.81
C ASN A 80 4.14 12.96 0.70
N SER A 81 2.96 12.36 0.85
CA SER A 81 1.67 13.05 0.64
C SER A 81 0.92 13.34 1.94
N LEU A 82 1.45 12.91 3.09
CA LEU A 82 0.73 12.85 4.37
C LEU A 82 0.09 14.19 4.80
N TYR A 83 0.65 15.32 4.37
CA TYR A 83 0.24 16.67 4.77
C TYR A 83 -0.59 17.43 3.73
N ASP A 84 -0.55 17.04 2.45
CA ASP A 84 -1.15 17.80 1.34
C ASP A 84 -2.36 17.06 0.75
N GLU A 85 -2.11 15.94 0.08
CA GLU A 85 -3.12 15.09 -0.57
C GLU A 85 -2.93 13.64 -0.10
N PRO A 86 -3.37 13.33 1.14
CA PRO A 86 -2.92 12.13 1.84
C PRO A 86 -3.40 10.87 1.13
N TYR A 87 -2.45 10.09 0.61
CA TYR A 87 -2.67 8.73 0.09
C TYR A 87 -2.96 7.70 1.20
N LEU A 88 -2.91 8.12 2.47
CA LEU A 88 -3.00 7.22 3.61
C LEU A 88 -4.33 6.47 3.67
N ASP A 89 -5.46 7.10 3.33
CA ASP A 89 -6.76 6.44 3.32
C ASP A 89 -6.78 5.25 2.35
N GLN A 90 -6.32 5.47 1.12
CA GLN A 90 -6.25 4.47 0.08
C GLN A 90 -5.24 3.37 0.44
N PHE A 91 -4.11 3.73 1.04
CA PHE A 91 -3.16 2.77 1.56
C PHE A 91 -3.78 1.86 2.63
N LEU A 92 -4.51 2.43 3.60
CA LEU A 92 -5.20 1.67 4.65
C LEU A 92 -6.29 0.78 4.07
N PHE A 93 -7.07 1.27 3.11
CA PHE A 93 -8.04 0.48 2.37
C PHE A 93 -7.41 -0.78 1.75
N HIS A 94 -6.28 -0.63 1.06
CA HIS A 94 -5.56 -1.77 0.46
C HIS A 94 -4.96 -2.73 1.48
N LEU A 95 -4.58 -2.24 2.66
CA LEU A 95 -4.08 -3.07 3.75
C LEU A 95 -5.21 -3.76 4.53
N ALA A 96 -6.41 -3.21 4.58
CA ALA A 96 -7.56 -3.78 5.29
C ALA A 96 -8.20 -4.96 4.53
N ASP A 97 -8.06 -4.96 3.20
CA ASP A 97 -8.69 -5.85 2.21
C ASP A 97 -9.18 -7.20 2.77
N PHE A 98 -10.50 -7.41 2.78
CA PHE A 98 -11.20 -8.62 3.27
C PHE A 98 -10.84 -9.13 4.68
N GLY A 99 -10.24 -8.32 5.56
CA GLY A 99 -10.02 -8.68 6.97
C GLY A 99 -9.11 -9.90 7.16
N ASN A 100 -9.64 -11.02 7.67
CA ASN A 100 -8.84 -12.24 7.91
C ASN A 100 -8.59 -13.08 6.63
N ASP A 101 -9.35 -12.83 5.56
CA ASP A 101 -9.12 -13.45 4.24
C ASP A 101 -8.24 -12.55 3.34
N ASN A 102 -7.51 -11.63 3.96
CA ASN A 102 -6.60 -10.71 3.29
C ASN A 102 -5.46 -11.48 2.59
N ALA A 103 -5.62 -11.65 1.27
CA ALA A 103 -4.65 -12.38 0.45
C ALA A 103 -3.25 -11.77 0.52
N LEU A 104 -3.14 -10.44 0.67
CA LEU A 104 -1.86 -9.75 0.83
C LEU A 104 -1.20 -10.09 2.17
N LEU A 105 -1.97 -10.11 3.27
CA LEU A 105 -1.49 -10.52 4.60
C LEU A 105 -0.97 -11.96 4.58
N VAL A 106 -1.74 -12.89 3.99
CA VAL A 106 -1.36 -14.31 3.85
C VAL A 106 -0.11 -14.49 2.98
N LEU A 107 0.01 -13.72 1.90
CA LEU A 107 1.15 -13.77 0.99
C LEU A 107 2.44 -13.20 1.61
N CYS A 108 2.33 -12.25 2.54
CA CYS A 108 3.48 -11.60 3.16
C CYS A 108 4.18 -12.54 4.15
N ASN A 109 5.52 -12.62 4.03
CA ASN A 109 6.31 -13.36 5.00
C ASN A 109 6.40 -12.61 6.35
N ARG A 110 6.95 -13.27 7.37
CA ARG A 110 7.09 -12.70 8.72
C ARG A 110 7.81 -11.34 8.74
N GLN A 111 8.87 -11.18 7.94
CA GLN A 111 9.63 -9.92 7.89
C GLN A 111 8.80 -8.79 7.26
N GLN A 112 8.04 -9.09 6.21
CA GLN A 112 7.13 -8.15 5.55
C GLN A 112 5.99 -7.72 6.48
N ARG A 113 5.36 -8.68 7.18
CA ARG A 113 4.32 -8.39 8.18
C ARG A 113 4.86 -7.50 9.30
N GLN A 114 6.02 -7.86 9.88
CA GLN A 114 6.68 -7.04 10.91
C GLN A 114 7.03 -5.64 10.43
N PHE A 115 7.42 -5.49 9.16
CA PHE A 115 7.67 -4.17 8.58
C PHE A 115 6.39 -3.33 8.54
N ILE A 116 5.27 -3.88 8.03
CA ILE A 116 4.01 -3.15 7.94
C ILE A 116 3.50 -2.77 9.32
N THR A 117 3.48 -3.70 10.28
CA THR A 117 3.09 -3.39 11.66
C THR A 117 3.98 -2.30 12.28
N GLY A 118 5.30 -2.38 12.06
CA GLY A 118 6.24 -1.35 12.54
C GLY A 118 6.01 0.01 11.89
N PHE A 119 5.69 0.04 10.59
CA PHE A 119 5.40 1.26 9.86
C PHE A 119 4.08 1.91 10.34
N LEU A 120 3.03 1.12 10.55
CA LEU A 120 1.76 1.61 11.09
C LEU A 120 1.96 2.16 12.51
N SER A 121 2.72 1.48 13.37
CA SER A 121 3.08 1.99 14.70
C SER A 121 3.84 3.32 14.61
N TYR A 122 4.76 3.46 13.66
CA TYR A 122 5.49 4.70 13.42
C TYR A 122 4.55 5.85 13.05
N LEU A 123 3.57 5.60 12.18
CA LEU A 123 2.57 6.61 11.82
C LEU A 123 1.75 7.05 13.05
N ILE A 124 1.32 6.12 13.90
CA ILE A 124 0.61 6.42 15.15
C ILE A 124 1.47 7.30 16.06
N ASP A 125 2.73 6.91 16.26
CA ASP A 125 3.60 7.56 17.25
C ASP A 125 4.13 8.92 16.80
N GLN A 126 4.45 9.07 15.50
CA GLN A 126 5.15 10.25 14.98
C GLN A 126 4.23 11.22 14.24
N HIS A 127 3.06 10.77 13.80
CA HIS A 127 2.15 11.57 12.97
C HIS A 127 0.72 11.65 13.55
N SER A 128 0.52 11.38 14.83
CA SER A 128 -0.78 11.42 15.52
C SER A 128 -1.59 12.70 15.25
N GLU A 129 -0.97 13.88 15.35
CA GLU A 129 -1.67 15.15 15.07
C GLU A 129 -2.22 15.21 13.64
N GLN A 130 -1.49 14.65 12.67
CA GLN A 130 -1.93 14.65 11.28
C GLN A 130 -3.03 13.61 11.06
N LEU A 131 -2.93 12.44 11.69
CA LEU A 131 -3.95 11.40 11.68
C LEU A 131 -5.30 11.89 12.23
N ASP A 132 -5.26 12.68 13.32
CA ASP A 132 -6.46 13.30 13.89
C ASP A 132 -7.08 14.34 12.94
N ARG A 133 -6.25 15.14 12.26
CA ARG A 133 -6.74 16.15 11.30
C ARG A 133 -7.46 15.54 10.10
N ILE A 134 -6.97 14.41 9.60
CA ILE A 134 -7.56 13.71 8.45
C ILE A 134 -8.54 12.62 8.87
N ASN A 135 -8.80 12.48 10.18
CA ASN A 135 -9.76 11.54 10.76
C ASN A 135 -9.51 10.07 10.37
N LEU A 136 -8.24 9.65 10.32
CA LEU A 136 -7.82 8.28 9.99
C LEU A 136 -7.22 7.49 11.16
N ALA A 137 -7.20 8.06 12.37
CA ALA A 137 -6.61 7.40 13.54
C ALA A 137 -7.27 6.04 13.83
N ASP A 138 -8.60 5.96 13.81
CA ASP A 138 -9.36 4.73 14.10
C ASP A 138 -9.17 3.66 13.01
N GLU A 139 -9.16 4.07 11.74
CA GLU A 139 -8.93 3.16 10.61
C GLU A 139 -7.52 2.58 10.66
N LEU A 140 -6.52 3.43 10.93
CA LEU A 140 -5.14 2.99 11.08
C LEU A 140 -4.99 1.99 12.23
N LEU A 141 -5.61 2.25 13.39
CA LEU A 141 -5.61 1.32 14.52
C LEU A 141 -6.27 -0.02 14.16
N THR A 142 -7.33 0.01 13.38
CA THR A 142 -8.01 -1.20 12.89
C THR A 142 -7.09 -2.02 11.98
N VAL A 143 -6.44 -1.37 11.01
CA VAL A 143 -5.47 -2.04 10.12
C VAL A 143 -4.27 -2.55 10.91
N TYR A 144 -3.76 -1.79 11.87
CA TYR A 144 -2.69 -2.22 12.75
C TYR A 144 -3.05 -3.52 13.48
N GLN A 145 -4.28 -3.63 14.00
CA GLN A 145 -4.76 -4.84 14.67
C GLN A 145 -4.80 -6.04 13.73
N ILE A 146 -5.31 -5.88 12.50
CA ILE A 146 -5.32 -6.94 11.47
C ILE A 146 -3.90 -7.45 11.20
N TRP A 147 -2.94 -6.54 11.03
CA TRP A 147 -1.56 -6.90 10.66
C TRP A 147 -0.71 -7.37 11.84
N SER A 148 -1.05 -6.98 13.07
CA SER A 148 -0.35 -7.36 14.29
C SER A 148 -0.82 -8.69 14.90
N GLY A 149 -2.00 -9.19 14.49
CA GLY A 149 -2.48 -10.53 14.87
C GLY A 149 -1.53 -11.64 14.39
N ASP A 150 -1.57 -12.81 15.03
CA ASP A 150 -0.73 -13.97 14.70
C ASP A 150 -1.09 -14.61 13.35
#